data_AF-A0A520K8X5-F1
#
_entry.id   AF-A0A520K8X5-F1
#
_cell.length_a   1.000
_cell.length_b   1.000
_cell.length_c   1.000
_cell.angle_alpha   90.00
_cell.angle_beta   90.00
_cell.angle_gamma   90.00
#
_symmetry.space_group_name_H-M   'P 1'
#
loop_
_entity.id
_entity.type
_entity.pdbx_description
1 polymer ?
#
loop_
_entity_poly.entity_id
_entity_poly.type
_entity_poly.pdbx_seq_one_letter_code
_entity_poly.pdbx_strand_id
1 'polypeptide(L)' 'MYDIIIAGGGPAGAVAAERAAQKGLSVLVLEKETYPRDKTCGGGVSQKALDAIGFGTKFTYTPYASAASHHP' A
#
# COMPACT_ATOMS: atom_id res chain seq x y z
N MET A 1 -14.34 9.87 -5.51
CA MET A 1 -14.34 10.02 -4.04
C MET A 1 -13.78 8.73 -3.45
N TYR A 2 -13.01 8.81 -2.37
CA TYR A 2 -12.42 7.65 -1.70
C TYR A 2 -13.06 7.47 -0.33
N ASP A 3 -13.25 6.23 0.09
CA ASP A 3 -13.78 5.88 1.41
C ASP A 3 -12.69 5.88 2.47
N ILE A 4 -11.47 5.49 2.07
CA ILE A 4 -10.29 5.40 2.94
C ILE A 4 -9.08 6.03 2.26
N ILE A 5 -8.32 6.81 3.01
CA ILE A 5 -7.00 7.30 2.61
C ILE A 5 -5.95 6.73 3.56
N ILE A 6 -4.90 6.15 3.00
CA ILE A 6 -3.77 5.57 3.73
C ILE A 6 -2.52 6.40 3.43
N ALA A 7 -1.88 6.91 4.47
CA ALA A 7 -0.62 7.64 4.35
C ALA A 7 0.57 6.68 4.62
N GLY A 8 1.28 6.31 3.55
CA GLY A 8 2.38 5.37 3.54
C GLY A 8 1.98 4.04 2.88
N GLY A 9 2.73 3.63 1.87
CA GLY A 9 2.55 2.37 1.13
C GLY A 9 3.46 1.23 1.60
N GLY A 10 4.15 1.37 2.74
CA GLY A 10 4.95 0.30 3.32
C GLY A 10 4.11 -0.94 3.71
N PRO A 11 4.71 -1.97 4.33
CA PRO A 11 4.03 -3.25 4.59
C PRO A 11 2.68 -3.11 5.29
N ALA A 12 2.60 -2.26 6.32
CA ALA A 12 1.35 -2.01 7.04
C ALA A 12 0.29 -1.32 6.17
N GLY A 13 0.68 -0.29 5.41
CA GLY A 13 -0.23 0.44 4.53
C GLY A 13 -0.73 -0.40 3.35
N ALA A 14 0.14 -1.22 2.76
CA ALA A 14 -0.22 -2.14 1.70
C ALA A 14 -1.23 -3.20 2.17
N VAL A 15 -0.99 -3.81 3.35
CA VAL A 15 -1.94 -4.77 3.93
C VAL A 15 -3.27 -4.08 4.29
N ALA A 16 -3.24 -2.89 4.90
CA ALA A 16 -4.46 -2.15 5.21
C ALA A 16 -5.27 -1.83 3.93
N ALA A 17 -4.60 -1.41 2.86
CA ALA A 17 -5.22 -1.11 1.57
C ALA A 17 -5.86 -2.36 0.95
N GLU A 18 -5.14 -3.48 0.95
CA GLU A 18 -5.62 -4.76 0.42
C GLU A 18 -6.89 -5.22 1.17
N ARG A 19 -6.87 -5.20 2.51
CA ARG A 19 -8.02 -5.60 3.33
C ARG A 19 -9.23 -4.68 3.15
N ALA A 20 -9.00 -3.38 2.98
CA ALA A 20 -10.07 -2.43 2.72
C ALA A 20 -10.67 -2.63 1.32
N ALA A 21 -9.83 -2.80 0.29
CA ALA A 21 -10.26 -3.06 -1.07
C ALA A 21 -11.03 -4.40 -1.20
N GLN A 22 -10.61 -5.44 -0.47
CA GLN A 22 -11.34 -6.73 -0.40
C GLN A 22 -12.76 -6.60 0.18
N LYS A 23 -13.03 -5.53 0.94
CA LYS A 23 -14.36 -5.21 1.46
C LYS A 23 -15.18 -4.32 0.51
N GLY A 24 -14.68 -4.06 -0.70
CA GLY A 24 -15.34 -3.24 -1.72
C GLY A 24 -15.19 -1.73 -1.52
N LEU A 25 -14.25 -1.29 -0.67
CA LEU A 25 -14.00 0.13 -0.43
C LEU A 25 -13.09 0.74 -1.49
N SER A 26 -13.36 1.99 -1.87
CA SER A 26 -12.48 2.81 -2.68
C SER A 26 -11.35 3.38 -1.81
N VAL A 27 -10.12 2.93 -2.04
CA VAL A 27 -8.96 3.26 -1.21
C VAL A 27 -7.92 4.06 -1.98
N LEU A 28 -7.44 5.16 -1.42
CA LEU A 28 -6.28 5.91 -1.90
C LEU A 28 -5.08 5.67 -0.99
N VAL A 29 -3.96 5.21 -1.56
CA VAL A 29 -2.69 5.12 -0.84
C VAL A 29 -1.77 6.24 -1.31
N LEU A 30 -1.35 7.09 -0.39
CA LEU A 30 -0.38 8.16 -0.63
C LEU A 30 0.98 7.72 -0.14
N GLU A 31 1.98 7.86 -0.99
CA GLU A 31 3.33 7.43 -0.67
C GLU A 31 4.33 8.40 -1.30
N LYS A 32 5.35 8.77 -0.52
CA LYS A 32 6.29 9.83 -0.85
C LYS A 32 7.31 9.40 -1.91
N GLU A 33 7.96 8.25 -1.71
CA GLU A 33 8.97 7.77 -2.67
C GLU A 33 8.31 6.99 -3.82
N THR A 34 8.98 6.91 -4.96
CA THR A 34 8.54 6.05 -6.06
C THR A 34 8.92 4.59 -5.78
N TYR A 35 8.09 3.62 -6.20
CA TYR A 35 8.45 2.19 -6.14
C TYR A 35 9.22 1.76 -7.39
N PRO A 36 10.15 0.78 -7.30
CA PRO A 36 10.68 0.17 -6.08
C PRO A 36 11.61 1.13 -5.32
N ARG A 37 11.70 0.98 -4.00
CA ARG A 37 12.58 1.80 -3.15
C ARG A 37 13.26 0.96 -2.09
N ASP A 38 14.46 1.37 -1.70
CA ASP A 38 15.17 0.83 -0.55
C ASP A 38 14.75 1.54 0.73
N LYS A 39 14.06 0.81 1.61
CA LYS A 39 13.75 1.25 2.97
C LYS A 39 14.71 0.56 3.93
N THR A 40 15.60 1.32 4.57
CA THR A 40 16.43 0.78 5.65
C THR A 40 15.54 0.19 6.74
N CYS A 41 15.72 -1.10 6.98
CA CYS A 41 14.95 -1.96 7.87
C CYS A 41 15.88 -3.07 8.39
N GLY A 42 15.58 -3.64 9.57
CA GLY A 42 16.29 -4.82 10.07
C GLY A 42 16.03 -6.11 9.28
N GLY A 43 15.09 -6.09 8.32
CA GLY A 43 14.82 -7.19 7.39
C GLY A 43 14.17 -8.45 7.99
N GLY A 44 14.16 -8.58 9.32
CA GLY A 44 13.58 -9.74 10.00
C GLY A 44 12.06 -9.71 10.06
N VAL A 45 11.40 -10.68 9.42
CA VAL A 45 9.96 -10.93 9.57
C VAL A 45 9.76 -12.40 9.92
N SER A 46 9.05 -12.68 11.01
CA SER A 46 8.75 -14.07 11.41
C SER A 46 7.75 -14.73 10.45
N GLN A 47 7.86 -16.04 10.24
CA GLN A 47 6.89 -16.79 9.44
C GLN A 47 5.45 -16.60 9.95
N LYS A 48 5.26 -16.60 11.27
CA LYS A 48 3.95 -16.34 11.91
C LYS A 48 3.34 -15.01 11.48
N ALA A 49 4.15 -13.97 11.31
CA ALA A 49 3.68 -12.66 10.85
C ALA A 49 3.28 -12.69 9.37
N LEU A 50 4.05 -13.38 8.53
CA LEU A 50 3.72 -13.57 7.11
C LEU A 50 2.42 -14.36 6.94
N ASP A 51 2.25 -15.42 7.71
CA ASP A 51 1.04 -16.26 7.71
C ASP A 51 -0.18 -15.45 8.15
N ALA A 52 -0.03 -14.64 9.21
CA ALA A 52 -1.11 -13.81 9.75
C ALA A 52 -1.63 -12.77 8.74
N ILE A 53 -0.77 -12.26 7.84
CA ILE A 53 -1.17 -11.28 6.82
C ILE A 53 -1.46 -11.91 5.47
N GLY A 54 -1.30 -13.23 5.30
CA GLY A 54 -1.49 -13.91 4.02
C GLY A 54 -0.52 -13.44 2.94
N PHE A 55 0.75 -13.25 3.30
CA PHE A 55 1.77 -12.71 2.41
C PHE A 55 1.94 -13.59 1.14
N GLY A 56 1.93 -12.97 -0.04
CA GLY A 56 2.09 -13.66 -1.33
C GLY A 56 0.90 -13.48 -2.29
N THR A 57 -0.20 -12.89 -1.83
CA THR A 57 -1.31 -12.50 -2.72
C THR A 57 -0.91 -11.30 -3.57
N LYS A 58 -0.97 -11.46 -4.91
CA LYS A 58 -0.82 -10.33 -5.82
C LYS A 58 -2.14 -9.57 -5.87
N PHE A 59 -2.13 -8.30 -5.46
CA PHE A 59 -3.25 -7.40 -5.68
C PHE A 59 -2.89 -6.36 -6.74
N THR A 60 -3.82 -6.10 -7.65
CA THR A 60 -3.68 -5.10 -8.71
C THR A 60 -3.99 -3.72 -8.14
N TYR A 61 -3.07 -2.78 -8.23
CA TYR A 61 -3.33 -1.37 -7.95
C TYR A 61 -3.11 -0.55 -9.22
N THR A 62 -3.86 0.52 -9.37
CA THR A 62 -3.62 1.52 -10.41
C THR A 62 -2.66 2.56 -9.86
N PRO A 63 -1.43 2.67 -10.39
CA PRO A 63 -0.55 3.76 -9.99
C PRO A 63 -1.16 5.08 -10.46
N TYR A 64 -1.51 5.95 -9.51
CA TYR A 64 -1.68 7.36 -9.84
C TYR A 64 -0.27 7.95 -10.02
N ALA A 65 0.11 8.23 -11.27
CA ALA A 65 1.33 8.97 -11.56
C ALA A 65 1.35 10.26 -10.73
N SER A 66 2.53 10.62 -10.21
CA SER A 66 2.78 11.69 -9.25
C SER A 66 1.85 12.89 -9.47
N ALA A 67 1.35 13.47 -8.37
CA ALA A 67 0.62 14.73 -8.32
C ALA A 67 1.43 15.93 -8.89
N ALA A 68 1.75 15.91 -10.18
CA ALA A 68 2.48 16.92 -10.93
C ALA A 68 1.60 17.60 -12.01
N SER A 69 0.29 17.43 -11.94
CA SER A 69 -0.65 18.11 -12.84
C SER A 69 -1.95 18.50 -12.13
N HIS A 70 -1.84 19.19 -10.99
CA HIS A 70 -2.83 20.25 -10.71
C HIS A 70 -2.40 21.47 -11.51
N HIS A 71 -2.79 21.51 -12.78
CA HIS A 71 -3.00 22.76 -13.51
C HIS A 71 -4.33 23.34 -13.00
N PRO A 72 -4.43 24.68 -12.79
CA PRO A 72 -5.53 25.34 -12.10
C PRO A 72 -6.92 25.04 -12.66
#